data_AF-A0A821ZBV5-F1
#
_entry.id   AF-A0A821ZBV5-F1
#
_cell.length_a   1.000
_cell.length_b   1.000
_cell.length_c   1.000
_cell.angle_alpha   90.00
_cell.angle_beta   90.00
_cell.angle_gamma   90.00
#
_symmetry.space_group_name_H-M   'P 1'
#
loop_
_entity.id
_entity.type
_entity.pdbx_description
1 polymer ?
#
loop_
_entity_poly.entity_id
_entity_poly.type
_entity_poly.pdbx_seq_one_letter_code
_entity_poly.pdbx_strand_id
1 'polypeptide(L)' 'PRTAEMISVLKALGTLIGALKRAPKDSVEMNIWHQLIALYPCLVECTTSPSPQICNAIKDTLHQYFTLLTPPPSVR' A
#
# COMPACT_ATOMS: atom_id res chain seq x y z
N PRO A 1 -22.63 0.56 -4.75
CA PRO A 1 -22.30 1.97 -4.40
C PRO A 1 -20.79 2.22 -4.51
N ARG A 2 -20.40 3.30 -5.21
CA ARG A 2 -19.00 3.60 -5.60
C ARG A 2 -18.00 3.63 -4.44
N THR A 3 -18.41 4.11 -3.27
CA THR A 3 -17.61 4.12 -2.04
C THR A 3 -17.18 2.71 -1.61
N ALA A 4 -18.08 1.73 -1.71
CA ALA A 4 -17.80 0.36 -1.30
C ALA A 4 -16.77 -0.32 -2.22
N GLU A 5 -16.84 -0.04 -3.53
CA GLU A 5 -15.85 -0.50 -4.51
C GLU A 5 -14.47 0.10 -4.21
N MET A 6 -14.40 1.40 -3.96
CA MET A 6 -13.16 2.08 -3.57
C MET A 6 -12.54 1.47 -2.30
N ILE A 7 -13.35 1.21 -1.27
CA ILE A 7 -12.89 0.56 -0.04
C ILE A 7 -12.41 -0.87 -0.32
N SER A 8 -13.11 -1.61 -1.19
CA SER A 8 -12.71 -2.97 -1.59
C SER A 8 -11.34 -2.97 -2.28
N VAL A 9 -11.11 -2.03 -3.20
CA VAL A 9 -9.80 -1.85 -3.87
C VAL A 9 -8.70 -1.53 -2.87
N LEU A 10 -8.94 -0.60 -1.93
CA LEU A 10 -7.96 -0.25 -0.90
C LEU A 10 -7.60 -1.43 0.01
N LYS A 11 -8.60 -2.25 0.38
CA LYS A 11 -8.38 -3.48 1.14
C LYS A 11 -7.60 -4.52 0.35
N ALA A 12 -7.93 -4.72 -0.93
CA ALA A 12 -7.20 -5.63 -1.80
C ALA A 12 -5.73 -5.21 -1.94
N LEU A 13 -5.47 -3.91 -2.05
CA LEU A 13 -4.12 -3.35 -2.07
C LEU A 13 -3.38 -3.62 -0.75
N GLY A 14 -4.02 -3.40 0.40
CA GLY A 14 -3.46 -3.75 1.71
C GLY A 14 -3.08 -5.24 1.81
N THR A 15 -3.95 -6.13 1.32
CA THR A 15 -3.68 -7.57 1.26
C THR A 15 -2.50 -7.90 0.34
N LEU A 16 -2.41 -7.28 -0.84
CA LEU A 16 -1.29 -7.44 -1.77
C LEU A 16 0.04 -7.03 -1.12
N ILE A 17 0.09 -5.84 -0.50
CA ILE A 17 1.28 -5.38 0.25
C ILE A 17 1.65 -6.38 1.33
N GLY A 18 0.66 -6.87 2.09
CA GLY A 18 0.86 -7.88 3.13
C GLY A 18 1.39 -9.21 2.60
N ALA A 19 1.02 -9.61 1.39
CA ALA A 19 1.52 -10.82 0.74
C ALA A 19 2.95 -10.62 0.23
N LEU A 20 3.24 -9.49 -0.43
CA LEU A 20 4.57 -9.15 -0.94
C LEU A 20 5.61 -9.06 0.18
N LYS A 21 5.25 -8.55 1.34
CA LYS A 21 6.11 -8.54 2.55
C LYS A 21 6.51 -9.93 3.04
N ARG A 22 5.66 -10.93 2.80
CA ARG A 22 5.86 -12.32 3.23
C ARG A 22 6.52 -13.17 2.15
N ALA A 23 6.54 -12.68 0.92
CA ALA A 23 7.15 -13.38 -0.20
C ALA A 23 8.69 -13.41 -0.06
N PRO A 24 9.36 -14.49 -0.49
CA PRO A 24 10.81 -14.52 -0.62
C PRO A 24 11.31 -13.35 -1.47
N LYS A 25 12.44 -12.72 -1.09
CA LYS A 25 12.95 -11.51 -1.75
C LYS A 25 13.18 -11.69 -3.26
N ASP A 26 13.55 -12.90 -3.69
CA ASP A 26 13.82 -13.22 -5.09
C ASP A 26 12.55 -13.51 -5.91
N SER A 27 11.39 -13.60 -5.26
CA SER A 27 10.12 -13.93 -5.90
C SER A 27 9.28 -12.70 -6.28
N VAL A 28 9.68 -11.51 -5.84
CA VAL A 28 8.98 -10.27 -6.14
C VAL A 28 9.68 -9.56 -7.28
N GLU A 29 8.98 -9.40 -8.41
CA GLU A 29 9.50 -8.61 -9.52
C GLU A 29 9.74 -7.15 -9.10
N MET A 30 10.96 -6.65 -9.37
CA MET A 30 11.36 -5.29 -9.01
C MET A 30 10.41 -4.22 -9.59
N ASN A 31 9.84 -4.46 -10.78
CA ASN A 31 8.89 -3.55 -11.39
C ASN A 31 7.60 -3.40 -10.56
N ILE A 32 7.07 -4.52 -10.05
CA ILE A 32 5.87 -4.52 -9.18
C ILE A 32 6.17 -3.73 -7.90
N TRP A 33 7.36 -3.92 -7.33
CA TRP A 33 7.79 -3.19 -6.14
C TRP A 33 7.87 -1.67 -6.37
N HIS A 34 8.46 -1.24 -7.50
CA HIS A 34 8.51 0.18 -7.86
C HIS A 34 7.13 0.79 -8.09
N GLN A 35 6.24 0.08 -8.80
CA GLN A 35 4.87 0.53 -9.02
C GLN A 35 4.11 0.72 -7.70
N LEU A 36 4.32 -0.20 -6.76
CA LEU A 36 3.72 -0.10 -5.43
C LEU A 36 4.24 1.16 -4.71
N ILE A 37 5.56 1.35 -4.64
CA ILE A 37 6.15 2.55 -4.03
C ILE A 37 5.63 3.84 -4.69
N ALA A 38 5.55 3.88 -6.02
CA ALA A 38 5.07 5.03 -6.78
C ALA A 38 3.59 5.37 -6.50
N LEU A 39 2.80 4.42 -6.00
CA LEU A 39 1.40 4.63 -5.61
C LEU A 39 1.27 5.34 -4.25
N TYR A 40 2.29 5.28 -3.40
CA TYR A 40 2.25 5.84 -2.05
C TYR A 40 1.88 7.34 -2.01
N PRO A 41 2.52 8.25 -2.80
CA PRO A 41 2.16 9.66 -2.79
C PRO A 41 0.69 9.91 -3.16
N CYS A 42 0.18 9.20 -4.17
CA CYS A 42 -1.22 9.29 -4.59
C CYS A 42 -2.19 8.90 -3.46
N LEU A 43 -1.87 7.86 -2.70
CA LEU A 43 -2.67 7.45 -1.54
C LEU A 43 -2.63 8.50 -0.42
N VAL A 44 -1.46 9.10 -0.15
CA VAL A 44 -1.33 10.18 0.83
C VAL A 44 -2.20 11.36 0.45
N GLU A 45 -2.20 11.80 -0.81
CA GLU A 45 -3.05 12.90 -1.29
C GLU A 45 -4.54 12.61 -1.09
N CYS A 46 -4.94 11.35 -1.29
CA CYS A 46 -6.33 10.91 -1.12
C CYS A 46 -6.81 10.92 0.35
N THR A 47 -5.93 11.07 1.34
CA THR A 47 -6.33 11.18 2.76
C THR A 47 -7.13 12.44 3.08
N THR A 48 -7.10 13.44 2.20
CA THR A 48 -7.92 14.67 2.30
C THR A 48 -9.37 14.45 1.89
N SER A 49 -9.74 13.23 1.46
CA SER A 49 -11.10 12.87 1.09
C SER A 49 -12.11 13.23 2.20
N PRO A 50 -13.24 13.89 1.87
CA PRO A 50 -14.26 14.26 2.84
C PRO A 50 -15.02 13.05 3.40
N SER A 51 -14.85 11.86 2.82
CA SER A 51 -15.46 10.62 3.31
C SER A 51 -14.58 9.99 4.40
N PRO A 52 -15.05 9.92 5.66
CA PRO A 52 -14.27 9.33 6.75
C PRO A 52 -13.95 7.85 6.52
N GLN A 53 -14.87 7.12 5.88
CA GLN A 53 -14.73 5.70 5.58
C GLN A 53 -13.61 5.44 4.56
N ILE A 54 -13.54 6.26 3.51
CA ILE A 54 -12.47 6.20 2.51
C ILE A 54 -11.16 6.65 3.15
N CYS A 55 -11.16 7.77 3.89
CA CYS A 55 -9.98 8.28 4.58
C CYS A 55 -9.36 7.23 5.53
N ASN A 56 -10.18 6.53 6.32
CA ASN A 56 -9.71 5.48 7.21
C ASN A 56 -9.14 4.28 6.43
N ALA A 57 -9.82 3.82 5.38
CA ALA A 57 -9.32 2.72 4.55
C ALA A 57 -7.98 3.07 3.88
N ILE A 58 -7.80 4.32 3.45
CA ILE A 58 -6.52 4.81 2.91
C ILE A 58 -5.43 4.79 3.99
N LYS A 59 -5.71 5.31 5.19
CA LYS A 59 -4.74 5.33 6.30
C LYS A 59 -4.30 3.92 6.68
N ASP A 60 -5.23 2.97 6.75
CA ASP A 60 -4.93 1.56 7.04
C ASP A 60 -3.99 0.97 5.98
N THR A 61 -4.23 1.25 4.70
CA THR A 61 -3.36 0.83 3.61
C THR A 61 -2.00 1.51 3.68
N LEU A 62 -1.93 2.82 3.96
CA LEU A 62 -0.68 3.56 4.13
C LEU A 62 0.18 3.02 5.28
N HIS A 63 -0.42 2.56 6.37
CA HIS A 63 0.35 1.90 7.44
C HIS A 63 1.02 0.59 6.97
N GLN A 64 0.46 -0.10 5.97
CA GLN A 64 1.12 -1.28 5.39
C GLN A 64 2.36 -0.91 4.57
N TYR A 65 2.42 0.29 4.01
CA TYR A 65 3.58 0.79 3.28
C TYR A 65 4.80 1.07 4.17
N PHE A 66 4.61 1.32 5.47
CA PHE A 66 5.70 1.67 6.39
C PHE A 66 6.89 0.71 6.28
N THR A 67 6.61 -0.59 6.22
CA THR A 67 7.64 -1.64 6.11
C THR A 67 8.28 -1.75 4.72
N LEU A 68 7.64 -1.22 3.68
CA LEU A 68 8.18 -1.19 2.32
C LEU A 68 9.15 -0.01 2.13
N LEU A 69 8.92 1.07 2.87
CA LEU A 69 9.72 2.29 2.83
C LEU A 69 10.95 2.24 3.73
N THR A 70 11.09 1.18 4.54
CA THR A 70 12.29 0.97 5.35
C THR A 70 13.47 0.60 4.44
N PRO A 71 14.62 1.28 4.54
CA PRO A 71 15.80 0.90 3.77
C PRO A 71 16.19 -0.56 4.09
N PRO A 72 16.61 -1.35 3.08
CA PRO A 72 17.03 -2.73 3.32
C PRO A 72 18.15 -2.75 4.38
N PRO A 73 18.18 -3.75 5.28
CA PRO A 73 19.22 -3.82 6.29
C PRO A 73 20.57 -3.81 5.60
N SER A 74 21.42 -2.86 5.98
CA SER A 74 22.76 -2.71 5.42
C SER A 74 23.50 -4.03 5.62
N VAL A 75 23.84 -4.70 4.52
CA VAL A 75 24.74 -5.85 4.55
C VAL A 75 26.08 -5.31 5.05
N ARG A 76 26.50 -5.73 6.24
CA ARG A 76 27.89 -5.58 6.69
C ARG A 76 28.70 -6.76 6.18
#